data_AF-A0A4Q2T0L9-F1
#
_entry.id   AF-A0A4Q2T0L9-F1
#
_cell.length_a   1.000
_cell.length_b   1.000
_cell.length_c   1.000
_cell.angle_alpha   90.00
_cell.angle_beta   90.00
_cell.angle_gamma   90.00
#
_symmetry.space_group_name_H-M   'P 1'
#
loop_
_entity.id
_entity.type
_entity.pdbx_description
1 polymer ?
#
loop_
_entity_poly.entity_id
_entity_poly.type
_entity_poly.pdbx_seq_one_letter_code
_entity_poly.pdbx_strand_id
1 'polypeptide(L)' 'MTDAYVAKLRDLGRCPCCGGVEVEMDIDIASRHARVTFVCSAVFETSNGRIIAATPCPAGAVLAAHLLNIEVQGGGR' A
#
# COMPACT_ATOMS: atom_id res chain seq x y z
N MET A 1 4.76 11.49 -11.08
CA MET A 1 4.49 10.53 -9.99
C MET A 1 2.97 10.49 -9.84
N THR A 2 2.35 9.36 -10.18
CA THR A 2 0.92 9.28 -10.52
C THR A 2 0.06 8.94 -9.31
N ASP A 3 -1.13 9.55 -9.22
CA ASP A 3 -2.17 9.29 -8.21
C ASP A 3 -2.59 7.81 -8.11
N ALA A 4 -2.18 6.99 -9.09
CA ALA A 4 -2.42 5.55 -9.15
C ALA A 4 -1.90 4.78 -7.94
N TYR A 5 -0.77 5.16 -7.33
CA TYR A 5 -0.26 4.47 -6.13
C TYR A 5 -1.10 4.74 -4.89
N VAL A 6 -1.56 5.99 -4.74
CA VAL A 6 -2.48 6.40 -3.67
C VAL A 6 -3.84 5.72 -3.86
N ALA A 7 -4.37 5.72 -5.08
CA ALA A 7 -5.62 5.01 -5.41
C ALA A 7 -5.50 3.51 -5.12
N LYS A 8 -4.37 2.89 -5.47
CA LYS A 8 -4.13 1.46 -5.21
C LYS A 8 -4.14 1.10 -3.73
N LEU A 9 -3.52 1.93 -2.88
CA LEU A 9 -3.57 1.73 -1.43
C LEU A 9 -4.96 1.99 -0.86
N ARG A 10 -5.70 2.95 -1.41
CA ARG A 10 -7.08 3.21 -1.03
C ARG A 10 -8.02 2.04 -1.32
N ASP A 11 -7.77 1.30 -2.41
CA ASP A 11 -8.61 0.16 -2.81
C ASP A 11 -8.23 -1.15 -2.10
N LEU A 12 -7.15 -1.19 -1.31
CA LEU A 12 -6.63 -2.44 -0.76
C LEU A 12 -7.63 -3.13 0.18
N GLY A 13 -8.30 -2.37 1.07
CA GLY A 13 -9.37 -2.79 2.00
C GLY A 13 -9.06 -3.94 2.98
N ARG A 14 -8.07 -4.77 2.67
CA ARG A 14 -7.57 -5.93 3.40
C ARG A 14 -6.06 -6.04 3.16
N CYS A 15 -5.37 -6.57 4.17
CA CYS A 15 -3.94 -6.81 4.10
C CYS A 15 -3.67 -7.86 3.00
N PRO A 16 -2.83 -7.57 2.00
CA PRO A 16 -2.52 -8.49 0.92
C PRO A 16 -1.73 -9.71 1.40
N CYS A 17 -1.19 -9.69 2.62
CA CYS A 17 -0.41 -10.78 3.18
C CYS A 17 -1.25 -11.81 3.93
N CYS A 18 -2.18 -11.36 4.77
CA CYS A 18 -2.93 -12.23 5.69
C CYS A 18 -4.45 -12.07 5.58
N GLY A 19 -4.93 -11.15 4.74
CA GLY A 19 -6.36 -10.84 4.58
C GLY A 19 -6.98 -10.05 5.74
N GLY A 20 -6.19 -9.61 6.72
CA GLY A 20 -6.65 -8.81 7.85
C GLY A 20 -7.31 -7.51 7.41
N VAL A 21 -8.39 -7.10 8.07
CA VAL A 21 -9.14 -5.89 7.71
C VAL A 21 -8.33 -4.62 7.95
N GLU A 22 -8.61 -3.60 7.14
CA GLU A 22 -8.14 -2.23 7.36
C GLU A 22 -8.63 -1.72 8.74
N VAL A 23 -7.73 -1.03 9.45
CA VAL A 23 -8.03 -0.40 10.74
C VAL A 23 -7.96 1.12 10.62
N GLU A 24 -6.96 1.62 9.89
CA GLU A 24 -6.74 3.04 9.73
C GLU A 24 -6.17 3.32 8.34
N MET A 25 -6.64 4.38 7.69
CA MET A 25 -6.13 4.86 6.42
C MET A 25 -6.00 6.38 6.46
N ASP A 26 -4.79 6.85 6.20
CA ASP A 26 -4.43 8.26 6.06
C ASP A 26 -4.07 8.54 4.60
N ILE A 27 -4.72 9.53 3.99
CA ILE A 27 -4.47 9.94 2.61
C ILE A 27 -4.30 11.46 2.56
N ASP A 28 -3.10 11.89 2.19
CA ASP A 28 -2.79 13.26 1.82
C ASP A 28 -2.60 13.34 0.29
N ILE A 29 -3.64 13.82 -0.39
CA ILE A 29 -3.65 14.00 -1.84
C ILE A 29 -2.68 15.11 -2.26
N ALA A 30 -2.53 16.17 -1.46
CA ALA A 30 -1.64 17.29 -1.78
C ALA A 30 -0.17 16.85 -1.73
N SER A 31 0.19 16.02 -0.74
CA SER A 31 1.53 15.45 -0.60
C SER A 31 1.73 14.15 -1.38
N ARG A 32 0.67 13.64 -2.05
CA ARG A 32 0.65 12.34 -2.74
C ARG A 32 1.13 11.20 -1.83
N HIS A 33 0.69 11.26 -0.59
CA HIS A 33 1.03 10.32 0.45
C HIS A 33 -0.21 9.53 0.86
N ALA A 34 -0.11 8.21 0.93
CA ALA A 34 -1.12 7.35 1.52
C ALA A 34 -0.45 6.36 2.45
N ARG A 35 -1.07 6.12 3.61
CA ARG A 35 -0.63 5.17 4.61
C ARG A 35 -1.83 4.39 5.10
N VAL A 36 -1.75 3.06 5.06
CA VAL A 36 -2.81 2.16 5.53
C VAL A 36 -2.24 1.21 6.57
N THR A 37 -3.00 1.03 7.64
CA THR A 37 -2.69 0.16 8.78
C THR A 37 -3.77 -0.90 8.90
N PHE A 38 -3.36 -2.16 8.99
CA PHE A 38 -4.25 -3.32 9.09
C PHE A 38 -4.26 -3.91 10.51
N VAL A 39 -5.28 -4.71 10.82
CA VAL A 39 -5.45 -5.37 12.15
C VAL A 39 -4.30 -6.31 12.51
N CYS A 40 -3.57 -6.79 11.52
CA CYS A 40 -2.35 -7.60 11.72
C CYS A 40 -1.11 -6.75 12.04
N SER A 41 -1.30 -5.46 12.34
CA SER A 41 -0.28 -4.44 12.52
C SER A 41 0.53 -4.12 11.26
N ALA A 42 0.19 -4.71 10.11
CA ALA A 42 0.84 -4.41 8.84
C ALA A 42 0.58 -2.96 8.42
N VAL A 43 1.63 -2.26 8.03
CA VAL A 43 1.57 -0.89 7.52
C VAL A 43 2.13 -0.84 6.11
N PHE A 44 1.36 -0.27 5.20
CA PHE A 44 1.79 0.05 3.85
C PHE A 44 1.69 1.55 3.62
N GLU A 45 2.70 2.14 3.01
CA GLU A 45 2.71 3.57 2.73
C GLU A 45 3.32 3.88 1.35
N THR A 46 2.93 4.99 0.76
CA THR A 46 3.61 5.52 -0.42
C THR A 46 4.83 6.34 0.02
N SER A 47 6.02 5.93 -0.43
CA SER A 47 7.24 6.69 -0.24
C SER A 47 7.97 6.84 -1.56
N ASN A 48 8.38 8.07 -1.91
CA ASN A 48 9.12 8.38 -3.15
C ASN A 48 8.48 7.82 -4.44
N GLY A 49 7.16 7.74 -4.50
CA GLY A 49 6.44 7.26 -5.69
C GLY A 49 6.40 5.74 -5.84
N ARG A 50 6.56 5.01 -4.74
CA ARG A 50 6.40 3.56 -4.65
C ARG A 50 5.64 3.21 -3.38
N ILE A 51 5.01 2.05 -3.37
CA ILE A 51 4.43 1.48 -2.15
C ILE A 51 5.51 0.71 -1.41
N ILE A 52 5.70 0.98 -0.13
CA ILE A 52 6.60 0.27 0.78
C ILE A 52 5.82 -0.33 1.95
N ALA A 53 6.33 -1.42 2.53
CA ALA A 53 5.81 -1.98 3.77
C ALA A 53 6.68 -1.50 4.94
N ALA A 54 6.09 -0.80 5.91
CA ALA A 54 6.84 -0.14 6.97
C ALA A 54 7.10 -1.04 8.19
N THR A 55 6.13 -1.87 8.62
CA THR A 55 6.25 -2.82 9.77
C THR A 55 4.99 -3.70 9.88
N PRO A 56 4.97 -4.83 10.63
CA PRO A 56 6.05 -5.74 11.03
C PRO A 56 6.07 -7.06 10.22
N CYS A 57 5.38 -7.14 9.07
CA CYS A 57 5.26 -8.36 8.25
C CYS A 57 6.49 -8.53 7.32
N PRO A 58 7.57 -9.25 7.70
CA PRO A 58 8.90 -9.01 7.13
C PRO A 58 9.08 -9.62 5.73
N ALA A 59 8.43 -10.76 5.43
CA ALA A 59 8.57 -11.43 4.14
C ALA A 59 7.34 -11.22 3.23
N GLY A 60 6.15 -11.46 3.76
CA GLY A 60 4.91 -11.37 2.97
C GLY A 60 4.59 -9.95 2.50
N ALA A 61 4.90 -8.91 3.30
CA ALA A 61 4.54 -7.54 2.94
C ALA A 61 5.53 -6.88 2.01
N VAL A 62 6.80 -7.28 2.05
CA VAL A 62 7.78 -6.83 1.06
C VAL A 62 7.42 -7.38 -0.32
N LEU A 63 7.05 -8.66 -0.41
CA LEU A 63 6.57 -9.24 -1.67
C LEU A 63 5.26 -8.59 -2.13
N ALA A 64 4.29 -8.41 -1.22
CA ALA A 64 3.04 -7.75 -1.55
C ALA A 64 3.25 -6.31 -2.04
N ALA A 65 4.08 -5.51 -1.36
CA ALA A 65 4.44 -4.17 -1.81
C ALA A 65 5.07 -4.21 -3.21
N HIS A 66 5.98 -5.15 -3.47
CA HIS A 66 6.59 -5.32 -4.79
C HIS A 66 5.55 -5.62 -5.88
N LEU A 67 4.62 -6.56 -5.62
CA LEU A 67 3.53 -6.90 -6.54
C LEU A 67 2.60 -5.71 -6.78
N LEU A 68 2.25 -4.95 -5.75
CA LEU A 68 1.44 -3.73 -5.88
C LEU A 68 2.12 -2.69 -6.77
N ASN A 69 3.43 -2.50 -6.64
CA ASN A 69 4.17 -1.62 -7.53
C ASN A 69 4.15 -2.12 -8.99
N ILE A 70 4.23 -3.45 -9.22
CA ILE A 70 4.12 -4.03 -10.57
C ILE A 70 2.73 -3.79 -11.15
N GLU A 71 1.67 -4.00 -10.37
CA GLU A 71 0.29 -3.79 -10.83
C GLU A 71 0.04 -2.32 -11.22
N VAL A 72 0.54 -1.37 -10.44
CA VAL A 72 0.43 0.06 -10.76
C VAL A 72 1.22 0.40 -12.04
N GLN A 73 2.37 -0.21 -12.26
CA GLN A 73 3.19 0.00 -13.46
C GLN A 73 2.61 -0.71 -14.70
N GLY A 74 2.01 -1.89 -14.53
CA GLY A 74 1.43 -2.70 -15.61
C GLY A 74 0.00 -2.33 -15.99
N GLY A 75 -0.72 -1.63 -15.11
CA GLY A 75 -2.09 -1.15 -15.32
C GLY A 75 -2.23 0.10 -16.17
N GLY A 76 -1.13 0.63 -16.72
CA GLY A 76 -1.13 1.73 -17.68
C GLY A 76 -1.41 1.29 -19.12
N ARG A 77 -2.39 0.41 -19.35
CA ARG A 77 -2.86 0.03 -20.69
C ARG A 77 -4.25 0.58 -20.95
#